data_AF-A0A1E3P0Y3-F1
#
_entry.id   AF-A0A1E3P0Y3-F1
#
_cell.length_a   1.000
_cell.length_b   1.000
_cell.length_c   1.000
_cell.angle_alpha   90.00
_cell.angle_beta   90.00
_cell.angle_gamma   90.00
#
_symmetry.space_group_name_H-M   'P 1'
#
loop_
_entity.id
_entity.type
_entity.pdbx_description
1 polymer ?
#
loop_
_entity_poly.entity_id
_entity_poly.type
_entity_poly.pdbx_seq_one_letter_code
_entity_poly.pdbx_strand_id
1 'polypeptide(L)'
;MEPQGVYPLDSIPATSSSNEFITHSAGTGHKYPDFQPWIHNPREDILAVNHLQKGYYEPPHVANELLSARNIMHQLLRSNNSLDELSSNLLKAIDVRSNNNKIGTSTYKPPPRVTLTDQKRESWLKDLASSDVPLRKLARTIPHGVRNKSLLDQCVLKNIPINRAIWFVRCVGTNELRGLKRKGGANIEFNWIQEWTLQVVEYIEKLSIEYLKYESHYNQESMKIWKSKLTYILRFTGNLYIENLIDKESFKNWINRFFKNCKNFELPLALTFIKIFWSDILQTDYLIKELTETSLLRYQQI
;
A
#
# COMPACT_ATOMS: atom_id res chain seq x y z
N MET A 1 3.89 37.51 -14.88
CA MET A 1 3.11 36.32 -15.28
C MET A 1 4.12 35.20 -15.44
N GLU A 2 3.93 34.04 -14.81
CA GLU A 2 4.85 32.90 -14.94
C GLU A 2 4.36 31.95 -16.05
N PRO A 3 5.27 31.32 -16.81
CA PRO A 3 4.89 30.40 -17.87
C PRO A 3 4.36 29.09 -17.27
N GLN A 4 3.23 28.60 -17.80
CA GLN A 4 2.59 27.38 -17.30
C GLN A 4 3.33 26.14 -17.81
N GLY A 5 3.70 25.24 -16.90
CA GLY A 5 4.30 23.94 -17.25
C GLY A 5 5.78 23.99 -17.65
N VAL A 6 6.46 25.12 -17.46
CA VAL A 6 7.90 25.28 -17.74
C VAL A 6 8.67 25.30 -16.43
N TYR A 7 9.75 24.53 -16.36
CA TYR A 7 10.65 24.53 -15.21
C TYR A 7 11.65 25.69 -15.31
N PRO A 8 11.92 26.42 -14.22
CA PRO A 8 12.89 27.50 -14.25
C PRO A 8 14.33 26.96 -14.27
N LEU A 9 15.25 27.76 -14.82
CA LEU A 9 16.67 27.42 -14.93
C LEU A 9 17.37 27.38 -13.56
N ASP A 10 16.91 28.23 -12.64
CA ASP A 10 17.51 28.40 -11.32
C ASP A 10 16.82 27.51 -10.25
N SER A 11 16.08 26.46 -10.65
CA SER A 11 15.48 25.54 -9.68
C SER A 11 16.57 24.74 -8.98
N ILE A 12 17.01 25.19 -7.80
CA ILE A 12 17.85 24.39 -6.92
C ILE A 12 17.00 23.24 -6.39
N PRO A 13 17.39 21.96 -6.56
CA PRO A 13 16.70 20.85 -5.92
C PRO A 13 16.81 21.01 -4.40
N ALA A 14 15.67 20.98 -3.70
CA ALA A 14 15.55 21.22 -2.25
C ALA A 14 16.28 20.23 -1.32
N THR A 15 17.24 19.44 -1.84
CA THR A 15 17.93 18.36 -1.12
C THR A 15 19.44 18.52 -1.01
N SER A 16 20.04 19.63 -1.46
CA SER A 16 21.41 19.95 -1.04
C SER A 16 21.39 20.51 0.38
N SER A 17 21.50 19.61 1.36
CA SER A 17 21.89 19.93 2.74
C SER A 17 23.34 20.41 2.78
N SER A 18 23.62 21.52 2.12
CA SER A 18 24.77 22.37 2.38
C SER A 18 24.23 23.57 3.14
N ASN A 19 24.66 23.71 4.39
CA ASN A 19 24.26 24.74 5.35
C ASN A 19 24.77 26.14 4.96
N GLU A 20 24.87 26.44 3.67
CA GLU A 20 25.08 27.78 3.14
C GLU A 20 23.71 28.36 2.84
N PHE A 21 23.16 29.08 3.82
CA PHE A 21 22.09 30.04 3.58
C PHE A 21 22.61 31.11 2.62
N ILE A 22 22.59 30.83 1.32
CA ILE A 22 22.50 31.89 0.32
C ILE A 22 21.09 32.43 0.49
N THR A 23 21.01 33.55 1.19
CA THR A 23 19.82 34.38 1.27
C THR A 23 19.42 34.75 -0.15
N HIS A 24 18.53 33.97 -0.75
CA HIS A 24 17.77 34.43 -1.90
C HIS A 24 17.05 35.70 -1.44
N SER A 25 17.49 36.85 -1.96
CA SER A 25 16.80 38.11 -1.81
C SER A 25 15.34 37.89 -2.21
N ALA A 26 14.45 37.95 -1.22
CA ALA A 26 13.01 37.90 -1.44
C ALA A 26 12.62 39.02 -2.43
N GLY A 27 12.47 38.68 -3.71
CA GLY A 27 12.13 39.65 -4.76
C GLY A 27 12.55 39.30 -6.19
N THR A 28 13.48 38.38 -6.42
CA THR A 28 13.85 37.99 -7.81
C THR A 28 13.03 36.78 -8.26
N GLY A 29 12.06 37.00 -9.16
CA GLY A 29 11.29 35.91 -9.77
C GLY A 29 12.19 34.88 -10.46
N HIS A 30 11.70 33.66 -10.57
CA HIS A 30 12.42 32.58 -11.25
C HIS A 30 12.74 32.95 -12.71
N LYS A 31 13.97 32.64 -13.17
CA LYS A 31 14.32 32.76 -14.59
C LYS A 31 13.86 31.53 -15.34
N TYR A 32 13.01 31.74 -16.33
CA TYR A 32 12.49 30.69 -17.18
C TYR A 32 13.23 30.68 -18.53
N PRO A 33 13.45 29.49 -19.12
CA PRO A 33 14.03 29.40 -20.45
C PRO A 33 13.11 30.12 -21.46
N ASP A 34 13.72 30.96 -22.30
CA ASP A 34 13.04 31.66 -23.41
C ASP A 34 11.80 32.47 -22.99
N PHE A 35 11.79 32.97 -21.75
CA PHE A 35 10.66 33.74 -21.22
C PHE A 35 11.14 34.92 -20.39
N GLN A 36 11.08 36.10 -21.00
CA GLN A 36 11.45 37.37 -20.38
C GLN A 36 10.37 38.43 -20.68
N PRO A 37 9.32 38.53 -19.84
CA PRO A 37 8.34 39.60 -19.99
C PRO A 37 9.01 40.95 -19.70
N TRP A 38 8.54 42.01 -20.36
CA TRP A 38 8.97 43.36 -20.02
C TRP A 38 8.54 43.69 -18.59
N ILE A 39 9.49 44.16 -17.80
CA ILE A 39 9.29 44.61 -16.42
C ILE A 39 10.05 45.91 -16.30
N HIS A 40 9.35 46.94 -15.83
CA HIS A 40 9.96 48.24 -15.59
C HIS A 40 11.17 48.12 -14.66
N ASN A 41 12.30 48.67 -15.10
CA ASN A 41 13.57 48.63 -14.39
C ASN A 41 14.11 50.06 -14.25
N PRO A 42 14.56 50.50 -13.05
CA PRO A 42 15.16 51.83 -12.86
C PRO A 42 16.34 52.14 -13.81
N ARG A 43 17.02 51.12 -14.34
CA ARG A 43 18.06 51.30 -15.37
C ARG A 43 17.50 51.77 -16.71
N GLU A 44 16.30 51.33 -17.08
CA GLU A 44 15.62 51.76 -18.30
C GLU A 44 15.28 53.25 -18.23
N ASP A 45 14.88 53.75 -17.06
CA ASP A 45 14.59 55.18 -16.86
C ASP A 45 15.83 56.05 -17.06
N ILE A 46 16.97 55.63 -16.52
CA ILE A 46 18.25 56.32 -16.69
C ILE A 46 18.65 56.33 -18.17
N LEU A 47 18.47 55.20 -18.88
CA LEU A 47 18.73 55.11 -20.32
C LEU A 47 17.82 56.03 -21.12
N ALA A 48 16.52 56.07 -20.79
CA ALA A 48 15.55 56.94 -21.44
C ALA A 48 15.96 58.41 -21.28
N VAL A 49 16.26 58.86 -20.06
CA VAL A 49 16.66 60.25 -19.78
C VAL A 49 17.94 60.63 -20.56
N ASN A 50 18.93 59.75 -20.60
CA ASN A 50 20.21 60.04 -21.26
C ASN A 50 20.13 60.08 -22.80
N HIS A 51 19.14 59.39 -23.39
CA HIS A 51 19.03 59.21 -24.84
C HIS A 51 17.81 59.90 -25.50
N LEU A 52 17.03 60.69 -24.74
CA LEU A 52 15.84 61.42 -25.19
C LEU A 52 15.99 62.16 -26.53
N GLN A 53 17.13 62.82 -26.77
CA GLN A 53 17.37 63.61 -27.99
C GLN A 53 18.32 62.94 -28.99
N LYS A 54 18.97 61.82 -28.61
CA LYS A 54 20.01 61.15 -29.40
C LYS A 54 19.52 59.87 -30.08
N GLY A 55 18.37 59.35 -29.66
CA GLY A 55 17.94 58.00 -29.99
C GLY A 55 18.75 56.95 -29.22
N TYR A 56 18.15 55.78 -29.07
CA TYR A 56 18.79 54.61 -28.47
C TYR A 56 18.57 53.39 -29.37
N TYR A 57 19.65 52.64 -29.58
CA TYR A 57 19.61 51.30 -30.16
C TYR A 57 20.57 50.43 -29.35
N GLU A 58 20.23 49.15 -29.18
CA GLU A 58 21.08 48.22 -28.45
C GLU A 58 22.27 47.82 -29.34
N PRO A 59 23.52 48.04 -28.90
CA PRO A 59 24.68 47.59 -29.65
C PRO A 59 24.78 46.06 -29.61
N PRO A 60 25.37 45.43 -30.64
CA PRO A 60 25.54 43.99 -30.66
C PRO A 60 26.39 43.52 -29.47
N HIS A 61 25.95 42.45 -28.80
CA HIS A 61 26.63 41.93 -27.61
C HIS A 61 27.97 41.25 -27.94
N VAL A 62 28.12 40.76 -29.17
CA VAL A 62 29.33 40.10 -29.67
C VAL A 62 29.80 40.75 -30.96
N ALA A 63 31.12 40.88 -31.12
CA ALA A 63 31.70 41.35 -32.37
C ALA A 63 31.45 40.31 -33.48
N ASN A 64 31.19 40.78 -34.71
CA ASN A 64 31.03 39.93 -35.90
C ASN A 64 29.90 38.89 -35.83
N GLU A 65 28.72 39.29 -35.31
CA GLU A 65 27.54 38.42 -35.19
C GLU A 65 27.09 37.75 -36.50
N LEU A 66 27.42 38.34 -37.65
CA LEU A 66 27.03 37.86 -38.99
C LEU A 66 28.04 36.88 -39.61
N LEU A 67 29.18 36.62 -38.97
CA LEU A 67 30.20 35.72 -39.53
C LEU A 67 29.89 34.25 -39.26
N SER A 68 30.22 33.40 -40.24
CA SER A 68 30.10 31.95 -40.08
C SER A 68 31.24 31.37 -39.22
N ALA A 69 30.88 30.55 -38.23
CA ALA A 69 31.85 29.80 -37.41
C ALA A 69 32.43 28.55 -38.11
N ARG A 70 32.19 28.34 -39.41
CA ARG A 70 32.59 27.12 -40.15
C ARG A 70 34.07 26.75 -39.97
N ASN A 71 34.97 27.71 -40.14
CA ASN A 71 36.42 27.43 -40.07
C ASN A 71 36.84 27.03 -38.65
N ILE A 72 36.28 27.71 -37.63
CA ILE A 72 36.54 27.44 -36.21
C ILE A 72 36.02 26.04 -35.85
N MET A 73 34.76 25.74 -36.20
CA MET A 73 34.14 24.44 -35.92
C MET A 73 34.86 23.30 -36.64
N HIS A 74 35.27 23.51 -37.89
CA HIS A 74 35.99 22.49 -38.66
C HIS A 74 37.34 22.13 -38.02
N GLN A 75 38.04 23.10 -37.43
CA GLN A 75 39.26 22.85 -36.68
C GLN A 75 38.97 22.07 -35.38
N LEU A 76 37.92 22.45 -34.63
CA LEU A 76 37.52 21.80 -33.38
C LEU A 76 37.00 20.36 -33.59
N LEU A 77 36.34 20.07 -34.71
CA LEU A 77 35.83 18.73 -35.01
C LEU A 77 36.91 17.79 -35.53
N ARG A 78 38.02 18.33 -36.07
CA ARG A 78 39.17 17.55 -36.54
C ARG A 78 40.27 17.38 -35.50
N SER A 79 40.23 18.12 -34.40
CA SER A 79 41.16 17.90 -33.30
C SER A 79 40.93 16.52 -32.70
N ASN A 80 42.01 15.84 -32.30
CA ASN A 80 41.91 14.51 -31.71
C ASN A 80 41.03 14.53 -30.45
N ASN A 81 40.19 13.52 -30.30
CA ASN A 81 39.34 13.24 -29.13
C ASN A 81 38.20 14.22 -28.82
N SER A 82 38.00 15.30 -29.59
CA SER A 82 36.94 16.30 -29.27
C SER A 82 35.52 15.72 -29.34
N LEU A 83 35.27 14.83 -30.30
CA LEU A 83 33.99 14.13 -30.45
C LEU A 83 33.75 13.12 -29.32
N ASP A 84 34.80 12.42 -28.90
CA ASP A 84 34.72 11.43 -27.81
C ASP A 84 34.48 12.12 -26.46
N GLU A 85 35.11 13.27 -26.23
CA GLU A 85 34.86 14.10 -25.04
C GLU A 85 33.45 14.67 -25.01
N LEU A 86 32.95 15.17 -26.16
CA LEU A 86 31.56 15.63 -26.28
C LEU A 86 30.56 14.50 -25.98
N SER A 87 30.80 13.33 -26.56
CA SER A 87 30.00 12.12 -26.30
C SER A 87 30.02 11.75 -24.82
N SER A 88 31.20 11.71 -24.20
CA SER A 88 31.36 11.42 -22.78
C SER A 88 30.60 12.41 -21.89
N ASN A 89 30.68 13.71 -22.18
CA ASN A 89 29.98 14.74 -21.41
C ASN A 89 28.47 14.66 -21.57
N LEU A 90 27.97 14.37 -22.78
CA LEU A 90 26.55 14.18 -23.01
C LEU A 90 26.03 12.94 -22.27
N LEU A 91 26.77 11.82 -22.32
CA LEU A 91 26.43 10.59 -21.60
C LEU A 91 26.42 10.83 -20.08
N LYS A 92 27.43 11.52 -19.53
CA LYS A 92 27.45 11.92 -18.11
C LYS A 92 26.22 12.76 -17.73
N ALA A 93 25.84 13.73 -18.57
CA ALA A 93 24.65 14.55 -18.33
C ALA A 93 23.36 13.70 -18.36
N ILE A 94 23.25 12.75 -19.28
CA ILE A 94 22.13 11.81 -19.35
C ILE A 94 22.07 10.91 -18.11
N ASP A 95 23.21 10.41 -17.64
CA ASP A 95 23.29 9.55 -16.46
C ASP A 95 22.90 10.30 -15.18
N VAL A 96 23.39 11.53 -15.01
CA VAL A 96 23.00 12.41 -13.90
C VAL A 96 21.49 12.69 -13.94
N ARG A 97 20.94 13.02 -15.12
CA ARG A 97 19.49 13.23 -15.29
C ARG A 97 18.68 11.97 -14.96
N SER A 98 19.12 10.82 -15.44
CA SER A 98 18.49 9.53 -15.19
C SER A 98 18.47 9.21 -13.71
N ASN A 99 19.59 9.39 -13.01
CA ASN A 99 19.70 9.13 -11.58
C ASN A 99 18.83 10.08 -10.74
N ASN A 100 18.78 11.37 -11.11
CA ASN A 100 17.97 12.35 -10.39
C ASN A 100 16.45 12.16 -10.63
N ASN A 101 16.06 11.60 -11.77
CA ASN A 101 14.65 11.32 -12.09
C ASN A 101 14.16 9.96 -11.55
N LYS A 102 15.02 9.16 -10.92
CA LYS A 102 14.59 7.89 -10.31
C LYS A 102 13.75 8.17 -9.07
N ILE A 103 12.61 7.50 -8.97
CA ILE A 103 11.80 7.51 -7.76
C ILE A 103 12.58 6.77 -6.67
N GLY A 104 12.78 7.43 -5.54
CA GLY A 104 13.48 6.87 -4.38
C GLY A 104 12.74 5.68 -3.75
N THR A 105 13.35 5.10 -2.72
CA THR A 105 12.74 3.99 -1.99
C THR A 105 11.46 4.41 -1.27
N SER A 106 10.51 3.49 -1.14
CA SER A 106 9.23 3.76 -0.49
C SER A 106 9.41 4.12 0.98
N THR A 107 8.85 5.25 1.39
CA THR A 107 8.78 5.70 2.79
C THR A 107 7.55 5.16 3.52
N TYR A 108 6.81 4.24 2.90
CA TYR A 108 5.58 3.69 3.47
C TYR A 108 5.85 3.04 4.82
N LYS A 109 5.10 3.50 5.83
CA LYS A 109 5.05 2.89 7.15
C LYS A 109 3.64 2.36 7.38
N PRO A 110 3.48 1.13 7.90
CA PRO A 110 2.16 0.63 8.25
C PRO A 110 1.53 1.53 9.31
N PRO A 111 0.19 1.69 9.28
CA PRO A 111 -0.55 2.49 10.25
C PRO A 111 -0.12 2.20 11.70
N PRO A 112 0.16 3.24 12.51
CA PRO A 112 0.58 3.05 13.89
C PRO A 112 -0.57 2.52 14.75
N ARG A 113 -0.25 1.61 15.66
CA ARG A 113 -1.19 1.19 16.70
C ARG A 113 -1.13 2.17 17.87
N VAL A 114 -2.29 2.66 18.31
CA VAL A 114 -2.43 3.62 19.40
C VAL A 114 -3.36 3.05 20.46
N THR A 115 -3.00 3.20 21.72
CA THR A 115 -3.88 2.86 22.84
C THR A 115 -5.03 3.86 22.89
N LEU A 116 -6.25 3.37 22.67
CA LEU A 116 -7.47 4.16 22.73
C LEU A 116 -8.29 3.72 23.94
N THR A 117 -9.09 4.66 24.48
CA THR A 117 -10.14 4.30 25.45
C THR A 117 -11.16 3.39 24.80
N ASP A 118 -11.85 2.58 25.61
CA ASP A 118 -12.81 1.59 25.09
C ASP A 118 -13.92 2.24 24.24
N GLN A 119 -14.42 3.41 24.65
CA GLN A 119 -15.40 4.17 23.89
C GLN A 119 -14.88 4.62 22.50
N LYS A 120 -13.63 5.10 22.44
CA LYS A 120 -13.00 5.51 21.18
C LYS A 120 -12.71 4.32 20.27
N ARG A 121 -12.26 3.20 20.85
CA ARG A 121 -12.05 1.94 20.12
C ARG A 121 -13.35 1.42 19.53
N GLU A 122 -14.42 1.41 20.31
CA GLU A 122 -15.75 0.99 19.89
C GLU A 122 -16.31 1.86 18.76
N SER A 123 -16.15 3.19 18.89
CA SER A 123 -16.50 4.14 17.82
C SER A 123 -15.69 3.90 16.54
N TRP A 124 -14.38 3.68 16.66
CA TRP A 124 -13.52 3.39 15.51
C TRP A 124 -13.94 2.10 14.78
N LEU A 125 -14.33 1.06 15.52
CA LEU A 125 -14.81 -0.19 14.93
C LEU A 125 -16.18 -0.02 14.24
N LYS A 126 -17.04 0.87 14.75
CA LYS A 126 -18.29 1.24 14.06
C LYS A 126 -18.01 2.01 12.77
N ASP A 127 -17.06 2.94 12.79
CA ASP A 127 -16.61 3.64 11.59
C ASP A 127 -15.98 2.68 10.56
N LEU A 128 -15.31 1.61 11.02
CA LEU A 128 -14.79 0.55 10.16
C LEU A 128 -15.90 -0.34 9.57
N ALA A 129 -17.06 -0.44 10.21
CA ALA A 129 -18.22 -1.12 9.65
C ALA A 129 -18.98 -0.26 8.62
N SER A 130 -19.02 1.07 8.79
CA SER A 130 -19.69 1.99 7.86
C SER A 130 -18.87 2.25 6.59
N SER A 131 -19.44 1.92 5.44
CA SER A 131 -18.84 2.19 4.11
C SER A 131 -18.67 3.69 3.80
N ASP A 132 -19.33 4.58 4.53
CA ASP A 132 -19.29 6.03 4.31
C ASP A 132 -17.98 6.65 4.80
N VAL A 133 -17.29 5.98 5.73
CA VAL A 133 -16.03 6.49 6.28
C VAL A 133 -14.86 6.08 5.37
N PRO A 134 -13.96 6.99 4.94
CA PRO A 134 -12.81 6.60 4.13
C PRO A 134 -11.71 5.93 4.97
N LEU A 135 -11.08 4.88 4.43
CA LEU A 135 -9.96 4.18 5.10
C LEU A 135 -8.78 5.11 5.40
N ARG A 136 -8.57 6.17 4.60
CA ARG A 136 -7.52 7.17 4.85
C ARG A 136 -7.64 7.82 6.23
N LYS A 137 -8.88 8.04 6.71
CA LYS A 137 -9.15 8.59 8.05
C LYS A 137 -8.77 7.57 9.13
N LEU A 138 -9.19 6.31 8.94
CA LEU A 138 -8.96 5.21 9.89
C LEU A 138 -7.49 4.77 9.95
N ALA A 139 -6.77 4.85 8.84
CA ALA A 139 -5.35 4.48 8.75
C ALA A 139 -4.41 5.41 9.55
N ARG A 140 -4.89 6.57 10.02
CA ARG A 140 -4.10 7.45 10.88
C ARG A 140 -3.82 6.82 12.24
N THR A 141 -4.78 6.07 12.78
CA THR A 141 -4.68 5.44 14.10
C THR A 141 -5.42 4.11 14.10
N ILE A 142 -4.71 3.02 14.40
CA ILE A 142 -5.32 1.71 14.59
C ILE A 142 -5.41 1.42 16.09
N PRO A 143 -6.58 1.00 16.62
CA PRO A 143 -6.70 0.69 18.04
C PRO A 143 -5.80 -0.47 18.46
N HIS A 144 -5.06 -0.28 19.54
CA HIS A 144 -4.35 -1.37 20.22
C HIS A 144 -5.34 -2.29 20.96
N GLY A 145 -4.97 -3.55 21.14
CA GLY A 145 -5.73 -4.54 21.94
C GLY A 145 -6.72 -5.40 21.15
N VAL A 146 -7.12 -5.01 19.94
CA VAL A 146 -7.93 -5.86 19.05
C VAL A 146 -7.02 -6.75 18.22
N ARG A 147 -6.83 -7.99 18.66
CA ARG A 147 -5.96 -8.97 18.01
C ARG A 147 -6.58 -10.37 18.03
N ASN A 148 -6.06 -11.26 17.20
CA ASN A 148 -6.34 -12.69 17.31
C ASN A 148 -7.86 -12.98 17.25
N LYS A 149 -8.37 -13.87 18.12
CA LYS A 149 -9.80 -14.17 18.25
C LYS A 149 -10.68 -12.94 18.45
N SER A 150 -10.21 -11.94 19.22
CA SER A 150 -10.95 -10.70 19.43
C SER A 150 -11.13 -9.91 18.13
N LEU A 151 -10.15 -9.96 17.22
CA LEU A 151 -10.29 -9.35 15.89
C LEU A 151 -11.41 -10.00 15.09
N LEU A 152 -11.43 -11.34 15.06
CA LEU A 152 -12.46 -12.11 14.37
C LEU A 152 -13.84 -11.82 14.95
N ASP A 153 -13.95 -11.85 16.29
CA ASP A 153 -15.16 -11.50 17.03
C ASP A 153 -15.69 -10.12 16.64
N GLN A 154 -14.84 -9.09 16.67
CA GLN A 154 -15.27 -7.72 16.34
C GLN A 154 -15.70 -7.58 14.87
N CYS A 155 -15.04 -8.27 13.94
CA CYS A 155 -15.41 -8.26 12.53
C CYS A 155 -16.78 -8.89 12.29
N VAL A 156 -17.04 -10.03 12.94
CA VAL A 156 -18.29 -10.78 12.82
C VAL A 156 -19.44 -10.08 13.54
N LEU A 157 -19.22 -9.61 14.78
CA LEU A 157 -20.24 -8.95 15.60
C LEU A 157 -20.74 -7.65 14.98
N LYS A 158 -19.85 -6.88 14.33
CA LYS A 158 -20.20 -5.59 13.70
C LYS A 158 -20.48 -5.71 12.20
N ASN A 159 -20.41 -6.92 11.64
CA ASN A 159 -20.59 -7.19 10.21
C ASN A 159 -19.75 -6.25 9.33
N ILE A 160 -18.45 -6.17 9.61
CA ILE A 160 -17.53 -5.27 8.90
C ILE A 160 -17.41 -5.71 7.43
N PRO A 161 -17.50 -4.83 6.42
CA PRO A 161 -17.34 -5.24 5.03
C PRO A 161 -16.04 -6.00 4.79
N ILE A 162 -16.10 -7.12 4.05
CA ILE A 162 -14.99 -8.09 3.92
C ILE A 162 -13.66 -7.44 3.53
N ASN A 163 -13.67 -6.55 2.53
CA ASN A 163 -12.45 -5.87 2.07
C ASN A 163 -11.81 -5.01 3.18
N ARG A 164 -12.63 -4.38 4.02
CA ARG A 164 -12.17 -3.58 5.17
C ARG A 164 -11.69 -4.48 6.31
N ALA A 165 -12.32 -5.63 6.52
CA ALA A 165 -11.86 -6.64 7.47
C ALA A 165 -10.49 -7.21 7.06
N ILE A 166 -10.29 -7.55 5.79
CA ILE A 166 -8.98 -8.00 5.25
C ILE A 166 -7.91 -6.92 5.44
N TRP A 167 -8.24 -5.67 5.10
CA TRP A 167 -7.35 -4.53 5.33
C TRP A 167 -6.97 -4.43 6.82
N PHE A 168 -7.95 -4.57 7.72
CA PHE A 168 -7.72 -4.52 9.16
C PHE A 168 -6.82 -5.67 9.64
N VAL A 169 -7.07 -6.91 9.20
CA VAL A 169 -6.21 -8.07 9.47
C VAL A 169 -4.78 -7.81 9.02
N ARG A 170 -4.58 -7.29 7.79
CA ARG A 170 -3.24 -6.96 7.26
C ARG A 170 -2.53 -5.93 8.11
N CYS A 171 -3.23 -4.86 8.51
CA CYS A 171 -2.63 -3.83 9.34
C CYS A 171 -2.28 -4.35 10.74
N VAL A 172 -3.12 -5.21 11.32
CA VAL A 172 -2.87 -5.86 12.60
C VAL A 172 -1.68 -6.81 12.45
N GLY A 173 -1.72 -7.78 11.53
CA GLY A 173 -0.65 -8.75 11.32
C GLY A 173 0.71 -8.11 11.01
N THR A 174 0.75 -7.09 10.15
CA THR A 174 2.01 -6.37 9.84
C THR A 174 2.62 -5.72 11.08
N ASN A 175 1.79 -5.15 11.96
CA ASN A 175 2.26 -4.53 13.20
C ASN A 175 2.79 -5.57 14.21
N GLU A 176 2.14 -6.72 14.31
CA GLU A 176 2.57 -7.83 15.17
C GLU A 176 3.89 -8.44 14.69
N LEU A 177 3.99 -8.75 13.40
CA LEU A 177 5.23 -9.23 12.78
C LEU A 177 6.38 -8.24 13.00
N ARG A 178 6.13 -6.92 12.85
CA ARG A 178 7.14 -5.89 13.15
C ARG A 178 7.55 -5.88 14.62
N GLY A 179 6.64 -6.21 15.54
CA GLY A 179 6.93 -6.36 16.96
C GLY A 179 7.78 -7.60 17.25
N LEU A 180 7.43 -8.73 16.64
CA LEU A 180 8.14 -10.01 16.81
C LEU A 180 9.54 -9.97 16.19
N LYS A 181 9.69 -9.41 14.97
CA LYS A 181 11.00 -9.25 14.32
C LYS A 181 11.99 -8.45 15.16
N ARG A 182 11.53 -7.45 15.93
CA ARG A 182 12.37 -6.68 16.85
C ARG A 182 12.86 -7.49 18.06
N LYS A 183 12.11 -8.53 18.47
CA LYS A 183 12.50 -9.41 19.57
C LYS A 183 13.53 -10.47 19.14
N GLY A 184 13.72 -10.69 17.84
CA GLY A 184 14.59 -11.73 17.29
C GLY A 184 13.93 -13.12 17.32
N GLY A 185 14.41 -14.01 16.44
CA GLY A 185 13.89 -15.38 16.30
C GLY A 185 13.93 -15.87 14.86
N ALA A 186 14.15 -17.17 14.67
CA ALA A 186 14.02 -17.83 13.37
C ALA A 186 12.54 -18.11 13.05
N ASN A 187 12.16 -18.10 11.76
CA ASN A 187 10.84 -18.49 11.28
C ASN A 187 9.64 -17.74 11.89
N ILE A 188 9.83 -16.49 12.32
CA ILE A 188 8.79 -15.68 12.97
C ILE A 188 7.52 -15.56 12.12
N GLU A 189 7.66 -15.34 10.81
CA GLU A 189 6.52 -15.18 9.90
C GLU A 189 5.73 -16.48 9.75
N PHE A 190 6.43 -17.60 9.63
CA PHE A 190 5.84 -18.92 9.54
C PHE A 190 5.08 -19.30 10.82
N ASN A 191 5.69 -19.07 11.98
CA ASN A 191 5.03 -19.35 13.27
C ASN A 191 3.80 -18.45 13.46
N TRP A 192 3.88 -17.18 13.07
CA TRP A 192 2.76 -16.25 13.18
C TRP A 192 1.59 -16.67 12.28
N ILE A 193 1.85 -17.06 11.02
CA ILE A 193 0.77 -17.49 10.11
C ILE A 193 0.11 -18.78 10.59
N GLN A 194 0.87 -19.70 11.17
CA GLN A 194 0.32 -20.93 11.77
C GLN A 194 -0.54 -20.63 13.00
N GLU A 195 -0.07 -19.78 13.92
CA GLU A 195 -0.83 -19.38 15.10
C GLU A 195 -2.11 -18.64 14.70
N TRP A 196 -2.03 -17.74 13.73
CA TRP A 196 -3.19 -17.04 13.19
C TRP A 196 -4.20 -18.01 12.55
N THR A 197 -3.72 -18.97 11.76
CA THR A 197 -4.56 -20.00 11.13
C THR A 197 -5.30 -20.83 12.18
N LEU A 198 -4.60 -21.24 13.24
CA LEU A 198 -5.20 -21.97 14.36
C LEU A 198 -6.32 -21.16 15.02
N GLN A 199 -6.11 -19.87 15.27
CA GLN A 199 -7.13 -19.02 15.88
C GLN A 199 -8.37 -18.82 15.00
N VAL A 200 -8.19 -18.72 13.68
CA VAL A 200 -9.30 -18.65 12.71
C VAL A 200 -10.11 -19.94 12.76
N VAL A 201 -9.42 -21.07 12.75
CA VAL A 201 -10.02 -22.41 12.81
C VAL A 201 -10.80 -22.62 14.13
N GLU A 202 -10.16 -22.35 15.27
CA GLU A 202 -10.79 -22.47 16.59
C GLU A 202 -12.02 -21.54 16.72
N TYR A 203 -12.01 -20.41 16.01
CA TYR A 203 -13.15 -19.52 15.96
C TYR A 203 -14.35 -20.13 15.22
N ILE A 204 -14.10 -20.82 14.11
CA ILE A 204 -15.13 -21.52 13.33
C ILE A 204 -15.74 -22.65 14.17
N GLU A 205 -14.91 -23.45 14.86
CA GLU A 205 -15.37 -24.53 15.75
C GLU A 205 -16.17 -23.98 16.95
N LYS A 206 -15.75 -22.85 17.52
CA LYS A 206 -16.55 -22.18 18.56
C LYS A 206 -17.94 -21.80 18.02
N LEU A 207 -18.01 -21.24 16.82
CA LEU A 207 -19.28 -20.87 16.19
C LEU A 207 -20.15 -22.08 15.82
N SER A 208 -19.55 -23.23 15.47
CA SER A 208 -20.30 -24.46 15.21
C SER A 208 -20.96 -24.98 16.48
N ILE A 209 -20.26 -24.97 17.62
CA ILE A 209 -20.82 -25.41 18.91
C ILE A 209 -21.88 -24.43 19.43
N GLU A 210 -21.72 -23.13 19.19
CA GLU A 210 -22.72 -22.13 19.56
C GLU A 210 -24.10 -22.39 18.94
N TYR A 211 -24.18 -23.11 17.82
CA TYR A 211 -25.44 -23.60 17.22
C TYR A 211 -26.36 -24.25 18.27
N LEU A 212 -25.80 -25.09 19.16
CA LEU A 212 -26.58 -25.84 20.16
C LEU A 212 -27.33 -24.91 21.13
N LYS A 213 -26.79 -23.72 21.41
CA LYS A 213 -27.45 -22.71 22.26
C LYS A 213 -28.65 -22.09 21.56
N TYR A 214 -28.60 -21.97 20.24
CA TYR A 214 -29.67 -21.39 19.43
C TYR A 214 -30.74 -22.42 19.06
N GLU A 215 -30.41 -23.71 19.07
CA GLU A 215 -31.36 -24.81 18.90
C GLU A 215 -32.25 -25.01 20.15
N SER A 216 -31.67 -24.85 21.35
CA SER A 216 -32.41 -24.99 22.62
C SER A 216 -33.41 -23.85 22.88
N HIS A 217 -33.13 -22.65 22.38
CA HIS A 217 -34.04 -21.52 22.47
C HIS A 217 -34.82 -21.42 21.16
N TYR A 218 -36.09 -21.83 21.18
CA TYR A 218 -37.07 -21.82 20.06
C TYR A 218 -37.38 -20.42 19.48
N ASN A 219 -36.41 -19.53 19.37
CA ASN A 219 -36.56 -18.17 18.87
C ASN A 219 -35.95 -18.07 17.46
N GLN A 220 -36.81 -17.94 16.44
CA GLN A 220 -36.41 -17.85 15.02
C GLN A 220 -35.44 -16.70 14.74
N GLU A 221 -35.48 -15.63 15.54
CA GLU A 221 -34.63 -14.46 15.39
C GLU A 221 -33.17 -14.76 15.76
N SER A 222 -32.93 -15.49 16.84
CA SER A 222 -31.58 -15.88 17.26
C SER A 222 -30.91 -16.80 16.23
N MET A 223 -31.68 -17.69 15.62
CA MET A 223 -31.23 -18.55 14.52
C MET A 223 -30.84 -17.74 13.27
N LYS A 224 -31.59 -16.69 12.92
CA LYS A 224 -31.22 -15.78 11.82
C LYS A 224 -29.90 -15.05 12.09
N ILE A 225 -29.71 -14.58 13.32
CA ILE A 225 -28.47 -13.91 13.74
C ILE A 225 -27.28 -14.88 13.62
N TRP A 226 -27.40 -16.11 14.13
CA TRP A 226 -26.34 -17.11 14.01
C TRP A 226 -26.03 -17.44 12.54
N LYS A 227 -27.04 -17.66 11.68
CA LYS A 227 -26.84 -17.89 10.24
C LYS A 227 -26.12 -16.73 9.56
N SER A 228 -26.41 -15.49 9.95
CA SER A 228 -25.72 -14.31 9.41
C SER A 228 -24.24 -14.29 9.79
N LYS A 229 -23.90 -14.60 11.05
CA LYS A 229 -22.52 -14.71 11.53
C LYS A 229 -21.78 -15.83 10.82
N LEU A 230 -22.43 -16.99 10.63
CA LEU A 230 -21.88 -18.14 9.93
C LEU A 230 -21.57 -17.81 8.46
N THR A 231 -22.52 -17.17 7.77
CA THR A 231 -22.34 -16.76 6.37
C THR A 231 -21.21 -15.74 6.24
N TYR A 232 -21.12 -14.80 7.18
CA TYR A 232 -20.04 -13.82 7.23
C TYR A 232 -18.67 -14.50 7.41
N ILE A 233 -18.53 -15.39 8.40
CA ILE A 233 -17.24 -16.05 8.66
C ILE A 233 -16.82 -16.95 7.49
N LEU A 234 -17.76 -17.65 6.84
CA LEU A 234 -17.48 -18.46 5.64
C LEU A 234 -16.93 -17.60 4.49
N ARG A 235 -17.55 -16.44 4.23
CA ARG A 235 -17.05 -15.52 3.20
C ARG A 235 -15.71 -14.93 3.60
N PHE A 236 -15.55 -14.58 4.86
CA PHE A 236 -14.33 -13.97 5.37
C PHE A 236 -13.14 -14.93 5.31
N THR A 237 -13.31 -16.19 5.74
CA THR A 237 -12.27 -17.23 5.67
C THR A 237 -11.91 -17.57 4.23
N GLY A 238 -12.90 -17.65 3.33
CA GLY A 238 -12.64 -17.81 1.90
C GLY A 238 -11.74 -16.70 1.33
N ASN A 239 -11.99 -15.44 1.70
CA ASN A 239 -11.13 -14.34 1.26
C ASN A 239 -9.75 -14.35 1.93
N LEU A 240 -9.65 -14.73 3.21
CA LEU A 240 -8.36 -14.90 3.88
C LEU A 240 -7.52 -16.00 3.20
N TYR A 241 -8.15 -17.08 2.74
CA TYR A 241 -7.51 -18.16 2.00
C TYR A 241 -6.99 -17.70 0.63
N ILE A 242 -7.80 -16.96 -0.13
CA ILE A 242 -7.42 -16.42 -1.45
C ILE A 242 -6.25 -15.43 -1.32
N GLU A 243 -6.28 -14.58 -0.31
CA GLU A 243 -5.27 -13.54 -0.07
C GLU A 243 -4.00 -14.07 0.62
N ASN A 244 -3.84 -15.38 0.77
CA ASN A 244 -2.72 -16.05 1.45
C ASN A 244 -2.47 -15.53 2.88
N LEU A 245 -3.54 -15.18 3.59
CA LEU A 245 -3.50 -14.74 4.99
C LEU A 245 -3.75 -15.88 5.97
N ILE A 246 -3.82 -17.13 5.48
CA ILE A 246 -3.95 -18.36 6.24
C ILE A 246 -2.97 -19.38 5.62
N ASP A 247 -2.38 -20.24 6.44
CA ASP A 247 -1.61 -21.37 5.96
C ASP A 247 -2.53 -22.41 5.30
N LYS A 248 -2.40 -22.56 3.99
CA LYS A 248 -3.27 -23.41 3.18
C LYS A 248 -3.16 -24.87 3.54
N GLU A 249 -1.97 -25.35 3.90
CA GLU A 249 -1.76 -26.75 4.24
C GLU A 249 -2.41 -27.09 5.58
N SER A 250 -2.12 -26.30 6.62
CA SER A 250 -2.76 -26.47 7.93
C SER A 250 -4.29 -26.34 7.84
N PHE A 251 -4.79 -25.40 7.03
CA PHE A 251 -6.24 -25.21 6.87
C PHE A 251 -6.92 -26.40 6.17
N LYS A 252 -6.33 -26.94 5.10
CA LYS A 252 -6.86 -28.15 4.43
C LYS A 252 -6.85 -29.37 5.35
N ASN A 253 -5.77 -29.57 6.10
CA ASN A 253 -5.67 -30.62 7.11
C ASN A 253 -6.74 -30.46 8.20
N TRP A 254 -7.00 -29.24 8.63
CA TRP A 254 -8.07 -28.95 9.57
C TRP A 254 -9.45 -29.30 9.00
N ILE A 255 -9.78 -28.93 7.76
CA ILE A 255 -11.09 -29.26 7.15
C ILE A 255 -11.35 -30.77 7.22
N ASN A 256 -10.33 -31.57 6.89
CA ASN A 256 -10.45 -33.03 6.93
C ASN A 256 -10.66 -33.55 8.36
N ARG A 257 -9.88 -33.05 9.33
CA ARG A 257 -10.04 -33.38 10.75
C ARG A 257 -11.41 -32.96 11.30
N PHE A 258 -11.88 -31.78 10.91
CA PHE A 258 -13.19 -31.27 11.29
C PHE A 258 -14.29 -32.18 10.75
N PHE A 259 -14.23 -32.55 9.46
CA PHE A 259 -15.20 -33.49 8.87
C PHE A 259 -15.15 -34.88 9.52
N LYS A 260 -13.97 -35.39 9.85
CA LYS A 260 -13.80 -36.68 10.54
C LYS A 260 -14.47 -36.68 11.91
N ASN A 261 -14.29 -35.61 12.69
CA ASN A 261 -14.74 -35.54 14.09
C ASN A 261 -16.07 -34.80 14.29
N CYS A 262 -16.68 -34.24 13.25
CA CYS A 262 -17.88 -33.40 13.37
C CYS A 262 -19.10 -34.17 13.91
N LYS A 263 -19.94 -33.53 14.70
CA LYS A 263 -21.23 -34.11 15.13
C LYS A 263 -22.27 -33.99 14.02
N ASN A 264 -23.40 -34.70 14.14
CA ASN A 264 -24.45 -34.69 13.10
C ASN A 264 -24.96 -33.28 12.76
N PHE A 265 -25.04 -32.37 13.75
CA PHE A 265 -25.45 -30.99 13.53
C PHE A 265 -24.39 -30.13 12.81
N GLU A 266 -23.11 -30.51 12.89
CA GLU A 266 -21.98 -29.81 12.26
C GLU A 266 -21.73 -30.30 10.83
N LEU A 267 -22.30 -31.46 10.47
CA LEU A 267 -22.10 -32.10 9.18
C LEU A 267 -22.42 -31.18 7.99
N PRO A 268 -23.54 -30.41 7.97
CA PRO A 268 -23.80 -29.48 6.87
C PRO A 268 -22.71 -28.41 6.72
N LEU A 269 -22.18 -27.91 7.84
CA LEU A 269 -21.10 -26.93 7.84
C LEU A 269 -19.81 -27.54 7.30
N ALA A 270 -19.42 -28.73 7.77
CA ALA A 270 -18.23 -29.44 7.31
C ALA A 270 -18.30 -29.71 5.80
N LEU A 271 -19.45 -30.16 5.31
CA LEU A 271 -19.69 -30.36 3.88
C LEU A 271 -19.61 -29.06 3.09
N THR A 272 -20.08 -27.92 3.64
CA THR A 272 -19.92 -26.63 2.93
C THR A 272 -18.46 -26.22 2.80
N PHE A 273 -17.62 -26.44 3.81
CA PHE A 273 -16.17 -26.18 3.72
C PHE A 273 -15.52 -27.06 2.66
N ILE A 274 -15.81 -28.36 2.68
CA ILE A 274 -15.29 -29.31 1.67
C ILE A 274 -15.70 -28.86 0.28
N LYS A 275 -16.97 -28.48 0.06
CA LYS A 275 -17.46 -28.04 -1.24
C LYS A 275 -16.80 -26.75 -1.72
N ILE A 276 -16.58 -25.77 -0.82
CA ILE A 276 -15.94 -24.49 -1.17
C ILE A 276 -14.48 -24.69 -1.58
N PHE A 277 -13.74 -25.53 -0.86
CA PHE A 277 -12.31 -25.75 -1.08
C PHE A 277 -12.01 -27.03 -1.87
N TRP A 278 -13.02 -27.60 -2.54
CA TRP A 278 -12.95 -28.90 -3.20
C TRP A 278 -11.82 -28.98 -4.24
N SER A 279 -11.67 -27.96 -5.08
CA SER A 279 -10.64 -27.92 -6.12
C SER A 279 -9.22 -27.99 -5.56
N ASP A 280 -8.98 -27.34 -4.42
CA ASP A 280 -7.65 -27.26 -3.80
C ASP A 280 -7.34 -28.48 -2.93
N ILE A 281 -8.38 -29.13 -2.40
CA ILE A 281 -8.28 -30.42 -1.72
C ILE A 281 -7.96 -31.52 -2.75
N LEU A 282 -8.61 -31.49 -3.93
CA LEU A 282 -8.37 -32.44 -5.03
C LEU A 282 -6.95 -32.42 -5.61
N GLN A 283 -6.17 -31.38 -5.35
CA GLN A 283 -4.76 -31.33 -5.75
C GLN A 283 -3.85 -32.10 -4.79
N THR A 284 -4.37 -32.62 -3.67
CA THR A 284 -3.58 -33.24 -2.60
C THR A 284 -4.02 -34.69 -2.37
N ASP A 285 -3.27 -35.63 -2.95
CA ASP A 285 -3.64 -37.06 -3.00
C ASP A 285 -3.97 -37.69 -1.63
N TYR A 286 -3.14 -37.41 -0.61
CA TYR A 286 -3.35 -37.99 0.73
C TYR A 286 -4.65 -37.49 1.40
N LEU A 287 -4.99 -36.22 1.18
CA LEU A 287 -6.22 -35.62 1.73
C LEU A 287 -7.46 -36.21 1.07
N ILE A 288 -7.41 -36.44 -0.24
CA ILE A 288 -8.51 -37.06 -0.98
C ILE A 288 -8.75 -38.47 -0.45
N LYS A 289 -7.69 -39.26 -0.27
CA LYS A 289 -7.81 -40.62 0.27
C LYS A 289 -8.50 -40.61 1.63
N GLU A 290 -8.00 -39.81 2.58
CA GLU A 290 -8.61 -39.74 3.91
C GLU A 290 -10.05 -39.18 3.86
N LEU A 291 -10.33 -38.21 2.98
CA LEU A 291 -11.67 -37.67 2.79
C LEU A 291 -12.65 -38.71 2.21
N THR A 292 -12.21 -39.55 1.28
CA THR A 292 -13.04 -40.63 0.70
C THR A 292 -13.34 -41.71 1.73
N GLU A 293 -12.35 -42.15 2.50
CA GLU A 293 -12.52 -43.12 3.58
C GLU A 293 -13.49 -42.60 4.64
N THR A 294 -13.31 -41.35 5.09
CA THR A 294 -14.21 -40.74 6.09
C THR A 294 -15.62 -40.53 5.55
N SER A 295 -15.78 -40.18 4.26
CA SER A 295 -17.09 -40.05 3.62
C SER A 295 -17.83 -41.37 3.55
N LEU A 296 -17.14 -42.48 3.22
CA LEU A 296 -17.72 -43.82 3.20
C LEU A 296 -18.15 -44.28 4.60
N LEU A 297 -17.29 -44.07 5.61
CA LEU A 297 -17.62 -44.41 7.00
C LEU A 297 -18.84 -43.63 7.50
N ARG A 298 -18.93 -42.34 7.16
CA ARG A 298 -20.08 -41.49 7.51
C ARG A 298 -21.36 -41.94 6.79
N TYR A 299 -21.26 -42.30 5.52
CA TYR A 299 -22.40 -42.79 4.74
C TYR A 299 -22.96 -44.10 5.30
N GLN A 300 -22.11 -44.97 5.84
CA GLN A 300 -22.55 -46.21 6.51
C GLN A 300 -23.20 -45.98 7.88
N GLN A 301 -22.96 -44.83 8.52
CA GLN A 301 -23.48 -44.49 9.85
C GLN A 301 -24.81 -43.70 9.79
N ILE A 302 -25.20 -43.21 8.62
CA ILE A 302 -26.47 -42.51 8.35
C ILE A 302 -27.52 -43.54 7.93
#